data_AF-A0A132ABI8-F1
#
_entry.id   AF-A0A132ABI8-F1
#
_cell.length_a   1.000
_cell.length_b   1.000
_cell.length_c   1.000
_cell.angle_alpha   90.00
_cell.angle_beta   90.00
_cell.angle_gamma   90.00
#
_symmetry.space_group_name_H-M   'P 1'
#
loop_
_entity.id
_entity.type
_entity.pdbx_description
1 polymer ?
#
loop_
_entity_poly.entity_id
_entity_poly.type
_entity_poly.pdbx_seq_one_letter_code
_entity_poly.pdbx_strand_id
1 'polypeptide(L)'
;MVLSLNFTEPFRGVVSVGRSSYKTYGQKQECALRGDGSRSYSLQIFHNRCQTRFDKSLGEFHNTLFVRYHPTLETGGDHSKTLLCKFGLTDFNRVSLSQ
;
A
#
# COMPACT_ATOMS: atom_id res chain seq x y z
N MET A 1 -3.62 -7.67 -1.42
CA MET A 1 -4.23 -7.24 -0.13
C MET A 1 -5.05 -5.97 -0.36
N VAL A 2 -6.09 -5.74 0.44
CA VAL A 2 -6.89 -4.50 0.40
C VAL A 2 -6.73 -3.81 1.74
N LEU A 3 -6.38 -2.52 1.71
CA LEU A 3 -6.22 -1.71 2.90
C LEU A 3 -7.39 -0.73 3.00
N SER A 4 -8.09 -0.74 4.14
CA SER A 4 -9.11 0.25 4.47
C SER A 4 -8.52 1.35 5.34
N LEU A 5 -8.74 2.60 4.97
CA LEU A 5 -8.20 3.79 5.62
C LEU A 5 -9.35 4.66 6.10
N ASN A 6 -9.39 4.93 7.39
CA ASN A 6 -10.38 5.82 7.99
C ASN A 6 -9.69 7.02 8.63
N PHE A 7 -10.11 8.21 8.24
CA PHE A 7 -9.60 9.48 8.72
C PHE A 7 -10.63 10.14 9.65
N THR A 8 -10.14 10.78 10.71
CA THR A 8 -10.99 11.55 11.64
C THR A 8 -11.53 12.82 11.00
N GLU A 9 -10.78 13.39 10.07
CA GLU A 9 -11.10 14.61 9.31
C GLU A 9 -11.17 14.35 7.80
N PRO A 10 -11.89 15.18 7.01
CA PRO A 10 -11.89 15.11 5.54
C PRO A 10 -10.47 15.07 4.97
N PHE A 11 -10.11 13.96 4.31
CA PHE A 11 -8.77 13.78 3.80
C PHE A 11 -8.65 14.28 2.36
N ARG A 12 -7.71 15.21 2.11
CA ARG A 12 -7.42 15.76 0.77
C ARG A 12 -5.96 15.57 0.35
N GLY A 13 -5.24 14.73 1.10
CA GLY A 13 -3.84 14.43 0.90
C GLY A 13 -3.61 13.35 -0.15
N VAL A 14 -2.45 12.70 -0.06
CA VAL A 14 -2.09 11.54 -0.88
C VAL A 14 -1.71 10.39 0.03
N VAL A 15 -2.22 9.21 -0.28
CA VAL A 15 -1.77 7.96 0.33
C VAL A 15 -1.08 7.15 -0.74
N SER A 16 0.05 6.54 -0.41
CA SER A 16 0.76 5.67 -1.34
C SER A 16 1.42 4.49 -0.67
N VAL A 17 1.67 3.44 -1.44
CA VAL A 17 2.35 2.23 -1.01
C VAL A 17 3.66 2.03 -1.75
N GLY A 18 4.72 1.73 -1.00
CA GLY A 18 6.09 1.72 -1.48
C GLY A 18 6.59 3.12 -1.83
N ARG A 19 7.66 3.22 -2.63
CA ARG A 19 8.25 4.51 -3.04
C ARG A 19 7.41 5.14 -4.16
N SER A 20 6.35 5.84 -3.78
CA SER A 20 5.63 6.75 -4.68
C SER A 20 5.86 8.17 -4.18
N SER A 21 6.65 8.97 -4.89
CA SER A 21 6.65 10.41 -4.66
C SER A 21 5.42 11.02 -5.33
N TYR A 22 5.04 12.24 -4.95
CA TYR A 22 3.96 12.97 -5.62
C TYR A 22 4.17 13.07 -7.14
N LYS A 23 5.44 13.16 -7.59
CA LYS A 23 5.79 13.09 -9.02
C LYS A 23 5.41 11.76 -9.67
N THR A 24 5.45 10.66 -8.92
CA THR A 24 5.09 9.32 -9.40
C THR A 24 3.58 9.12 -9.50
N TYR A 25 2.74 9.92 -8.81
CA TYR A 25 1.27 9.82 -8.91
C TYR A 25 0.77 10.01 -10.35
N GLY A 26 1.38 10.95 -11.10
CA GLY A 26 1.07 11.17 -12.51
C GLY A 26 1.41 9.98 -13.42
N GLN A 27 2.22 9.04 -12.97
CA GLN A 27 2.71 7.90 -13.77
C GLN A 27 2.31 6.52 -13.24
N LYS A 28 1.96 6.39 -11.95
CA LYS A 28 1.59 5.12 -11.29
C LYS A 28 0.42 5.31 -10.32
N GLN A 29 -0.77 5.52 -10.86
CA GLN A 29 -2.01 5.61 -10.07
C GLN A 29 -2.34 4.32 -9.31
N GLU A 30 -1.84 3.16 -9.75
CA GLU A 30 -2.15 1.87 -9.11
C GLU A 30 -1.63 1.73 -7.67
N CYS A 31 -0.65 2.54 -7.27
CA CYS A 31 0.02 2.43 -5.96
C CYS A 31 -0.24 3.65 -5.06
N ALA A 32 -1.14 4.54 -5.45
CA ALA A 32 -1.43 5.75 -4.72
C ALA A 32 -2.85 6.23 -4.97
N LEU A 33 -3.47 6.82 -3.97
CA LEU A 33 -4.75 7.50 -4.08
C LEU A 33 -4.62 8.95 -3.62
N ARG A 34 -5.46 9.81 -4.20
CA ARG A 34 -5.61 11.20 -3.78
C ARG A 34 -6.93 11.33 -3.04
N GLY A 35 -6.90 11.97 -1.88
CA GLY A 35 -8.10 12.24 -1.10
C GLY A 35 -8.99 13.26 -1.82
N ASP A 36 -10.30 13.00 -1.84
CA ASP A 36 -11.33 13.86 -2.42
C ASP A 36 -12.10 14.66 -1.34
N GLY A 37 -11.77 14.45 -0.07
CA GLY A 37 -12.49 14.98 1.10
C GLY A 37 -13.35 13.94 1.80
N SER A 38 -13.46 12.72 1.27
CA SER A 38 -14.01 11.57 2.01
C SER A 38 -13.17 11.29 3.26
N ARG A 39 -13.80 10.60 4.21
CA ARG A 39 -13.15 10.09 5.43
C ARG A 39 -12.78 8.62 5.33
N SER A 40 -13.27 7.91 4.32
CA SER A 40 -13.02 6.47 4.14
C SER A 40 -12.54 6.17 2.73
N TYR A 41 -11.49 5.36 2.64
CA TYR A 41 -10.86 4.95 1.38
C TYR A 41 -10.47 3.48 1.44
N SER A 42 -10.43 2.85 0.27
CA SER A 42 -9.83 1.53 0.08
C SER A 42 -8.70 1.62 -0.93
N LEU A 43 -7.59 0.94 -0.65
CA LEU A 43 -6.44 0.84 -1.54
C LEU A 43 -6.13 -0.63 -1.81
N GLN A 44 -6.20 -1.03 -3.07
CA GLN A 44 -5.76 -2.35 -3.49
C GLN A 44 -4.23 -2.35 -3.64
N ILE A 45 -3.58 -3.31 -3.00
CA ILE A 45 -2.13 -3.45 -3.02
C ILE A 45 -1.80 -4.82 -3.61
N PHE A 46 -1.18 -4.80 -4.78
CA PHE A 46 -0.77 -5.99 -5.51
C PHE A 46 0.50 -6.59 -4.91
N HIS A 47 0.53 -7.92 -4.79
CA HIS A 47 1.64 -8.66 -4.21
C HIS A 47 2.92 -8.58 -5.04
N ASN A 48 2.81 -8.27 -6.34
CA ASN A 48 3.90 -8.18 -7.31
C ASN A 48 4.17 -6.75 -7.83
N ARG A 49 3.48 -5.72 -7.31
CA ARG A 49 3.68 -4.32 -7.68
C ARG A 49 3.84 -3.46 -6.43
N CYS A 50 3.95 -2.14 -6.61
CA CYS A 50 4.02 -1.16 -5.51
C CYS A 50 5.16 -1.41 -4.50
N GLN A 51 6.24 -2.05 -4.96
CA GLN A 51 7.39 -2.46 -4.12
C GLN A 51 7.03 -3.40 -2.96
N THR A 52 5.93 -4.16 -3.11
CA THR A 52 5.63 -5.25 -2.18
C THR A 52 6.73 -6.29 -2.25
N ARG A 53 7.29 -6.66 -1.10
CA ARG A 53 8.30 -7.70 -0.96
C ARG A 53 7.67 -8.96 -0.42
N PHE A 54 8.08 -10.11 -0.95
CA PHE A 54 7.64 -11.41 -0.44
C PHE A 54 8.76 -12.06 0.35
N ASP A 55 8.53 -12.28 1.64
CA ASP A 55 9.37 -13.11 2.49
C ASP A 55 8.88 -14.56 2.43
N LYS A 56 9.61 -15.37 1.66
CA LYS A 56 9.33 -16.80 1.47
C LYS A 56 9.48 -17.60 2.77
N SER A 57 10.41 -17.21 3.64
CA SER A 57 10.70 -17.97 4.86
C SER A 57 9.58 -17.85 5.89
N LEU A 58 8.83 -16.75 5.85
CA LEU A 58 7.74 -16.46 6.77
C LEU A 58 6.35 -16.60 6.13
N GLY A 59 6.26 -16.69 4.79
CA GLY A 59 4.96 -16.68 4.10
C GLY A 59 4.29 -15.30 4.17
N GLU A 60 5.06 -14.22 4.03
CA GLU A 60 4.59 -12.86 4.29
C GLU A 60 4.85 -11.89 3.15
N PHE A 61 3.86 -11.05 2.82
CA PHE A 61 4.04 -9.88 1.98
C PHE A 61 4.22 -8.63 2.84
N HIS A 62 5.26 -7.86 2.52
CA HIS A 62 5.68 -6.64 3.22
C HIS A 62 5.54 -5.44 2.29
N ASN A 63 4.96 -4.35 2.80
CA ASN A 63 4.92 -3.07 2.11
C ASN A 63 4.99 -1.90 3.11
N THR A 64 5.12 -0.67 2.64
CA THR A 64 5.10 0.52 3.49
C THR A 64 4.07 1.49 2.94
N LEU A 65 3.09 1.83 3.77
CA LEU A 65 2.14 2.90 3.54
C LEU A 65 2.79 4.24 3.89
N PHE A 66 2.61 5.23 3.04
CA PHE A 66 2.95 6.62 3.27
C PHE A 66 1.68 7.45 3.17
N VAL A 67 1.43 8.30 4.17
CA VAL A 67 0.29 9.21 4.23
C VAL A 67 0.83 10.63 4.28
N ARG A 68 0.51 11.41 3.26
CA ARG A 68 0.87 12.82 3.14
C ARG A 68 -0.39 13.66 3.23
N TYR A 69 -0.55 14.44 4.29
CA TYR A 69 -1.75 15.27 4.49
C TYR A 69 -1.79 16.50 3.58
N HIS A 70 -0.64 17.07 3.22
CA HIS A 70 -0.55 18.21 2.32
C HIS A 70 0.23 17.84 1.05
N PRO A 71 -0.38 17.84 -0.15
CA PRO A 71 0.19 17.22 -1.35
C PRO A 71 1.54 17.82 -1.81
N THR A 72 1.79 19.10 -1.50
CA THR A 72 2.95 19.87 -1.96
C THR A 72 4.00 20.17 -0.89
N LEU A 73 3.72 19.91 0.40
CA LEU A 73 4.69 20.13 1.47
C LEU A 73 5.47 18.84 1.67
N GLU A 74 6.65 18.77 1.07
CA GLU A 74 7.63 17.75 1.43
C GLU A 74 8.27 18.16 2.75
N THR A 75 8.49 17.20 3.65
CA THR A 75 9.43 17.26 4.80
C THR A 75 8.92 17.51 6.24
N GLY A 76 7.62 17.45 6.55
CA GLY A 76 7.18 17.59 7.96
C GLY A 76 6.13 16.61 8.50
N GLY A 77 5.24 16.08 7.66
CA GLY A 77 4.01 15.39 8.11
C GLY A 77 3.71 14.06 7.41
N ASP A 78 4.70 13.46 6.76
CA ASP A 78 4.54 12.18 6.07
C ASP A 78 4.57 11.05 7.11
N HIS A 79 3.40 10.51 7.48
CA HIS A 79 3.33 9.35 8.35
C HIS A 79 3.58 8.08 7.53
N SER A 80 4.46 7.20 8.02
CA SER A 80 4.68 5.89 7.42
C SER A 80 4.23 4.76 8.34
N LYS A 81 3.60 3.73 7.77
CA LYS A 81 3.26 2.48 8.47
C LYS A 81 3.71 1.27 7.66
N THR A 82 4.30 0.29 8.32
CA THR A 82 4.59 -1.01 7.70
C THR A 82 3.30 -1.81 7.58
N LEU A 83 3.07 -2.37 6.39
CA LEU A 83 1.96 -3.26 6.08
C LEU A 83 2.51 -4.68 5.98
N LEU A 84 1.86 -5.61 6.67
CA LEU A 84 2.27 -7.00 6.73
C LEU A 84 1.06 -7.88 6.45
N CYS A 85 1.16 -8.76 5.47
CA CYS A 85 0.11 -9.70 5.08
C CYS A 85 0.69 -11.11 5.10
N LYS A 86 0.35 -11.88 6.14
CA LYS A 86 0.73 -13.29 6.26
C LYS A 86 -0.28 -14.14 5.49
N PHE A 87 0.19 -15.16 4.80
CA PHE A 87 -0.66 -16.22 4.26
C PHE A 87 -0.20 -17.58 4.78
N GLY A 88 -1.15 -18.44 5.12
CA GLY A 88 -0.84 -19.79 5.59
C GLY A 88 -0.20 -20.60 4.46
N LEU A 89 1.01 -21.11 4.69
CA LEU A 89 1.69 -22.01 3.74
C LEU A 89 1.07 -23.42 3.67
N THR A 90 0.04 -23.69 4.48
CA THR A 90 -0.70 -24.97 4.48
C THR A 90 -1.35 -25.33 3.15
N ASP A 91 -1.57 -24.36 2.25
CA ASP A 91 -2.25 -24.60 0.96
C ASP A 91 -1.30 -24.82 -0.23
N PHE A 92 0.03 -24.65 -0.06
CA PHE A 92 0.98 -24.87 -1.15
C PHE A 92 1.32 -26.34 -1.41
N ASN A 93 1.02 -27.26 -0.48
CA ASN A 93 1.22 -28.69 -0.69
C ASN A 93 0.16 -29.34 -1.60
N ARG A 94 -0.80 -28.56 -2.14
CA ARG A 94 -1.85 -29.06 -3.04
C ARG A 94 -1.76 -28.57 -4.48
N VAL A 95 -0.80 -27.69 -4.81
CA VAL A 95 -0.55 -27.30 -6.20
C VAL A 95 0.85 -27.76 -6.60
N SER A 96 0.94 -29.05 -6.90
CA SER A 96 2.02 -29.59 -7.73
C SER A 96 1.92 -28.89 -9.08
N LEU A 97 2.87 -27.99 -9.37
CA LEU A 97 3.12 -27.55 -10.73
C LEU A 97 3.61 -28.77 -11.51
N SER A 98 2.72 -29.32 -12.32
CA SER A 98 3.10 -30.19 -13.43
C SER A 98 3.72 -29.31 -14.51
N GLN A 99 5.02 -29.49 -14.72
CA GLN A 99 5.68 -29.37 -16.02
C GLN A 99 6.91 -30.28 -16.00
#